data_AF-A0A4S3K9M2-F1
#
_entry.id   AF-A0A4S3K9M2-F1
#
_cell.length_a   1.000
_cell.length_b   1.000
_cell.length_c   1.000
_cell.angle_alpha   90.00
_cell.angle_beta   90.00
_cell.angle_gamma   90.00
#
_symmetry.space_group_name_H-M   'P 1'
#
loop_
_entity.id
_entity.type
_entity.pdbx_description
1 polymer ?
#
loop_
_entity_poly.entity_id
_entity_poly.type
_entity_poly.pdbx_seq_one_letter_code
_entity_poly.pdbx_strand_id
1 'polypeptide(L)'
;MRAKDNGVGFAVFRGKENITEDQLNDPVGNDEIRIAPIIMGSKNGGVFNIILGAVLVIVGAWISGMSFGLAAPIGGAMMTAGWGMIIGGVVQLLTPVPHGTKNKSVDNEPSYSFNGAVNTQA
;
A
#
# COMPACT_ATOMS: atom_id res chain seq x y z
N MET A 1 21.55 -8.90 0.41
CA MET A 1 20.30 -8.26 -0.08
C MET A 1 19.23 -9.33 -0.10
N ARG A 2 18.14 -9.20 0.66
CA ARG A 2 17.04 -10.19 0.67
C ARG A 2 16.02 -9.79 -0.40
N ALA A 3 15.30 -10.76 -1.00
CA ALA A 3 14.29 -10.49 -2.04
C ALA A 3 13.21 -9.48 -1.59
N LYS A 4 12.87 -9.53 -0.29
CA LYS A 4 11.94 -8.60 0.37
C LYS A 4 12.40 -7.14 0.32
N ASP A 5 13.70 -6.90 0.38
CA ASP A 5 14.27 -5.54 0.30
C ASP A 5 14.11 -4.95 -1.10
N ASN A 6 13.95 -5.81 -2.11
CA ASN A 6 13.69 -5.45 -3.51
C ASN A 6 12.19 -5.43 -3.84
N GLY A 7 11.30 -5.46 -2.84
CA GLY A 7 9.86 -5.47 -3.06
C GLY A 7 9.31 -6.79 -3.63
N VAL A 8 10.04 -7.90 -3.53
CA VAL A 8 9.63 -9.21 -4.04
C VAL A 8 9.39 -10.17 -2.88
N GLY A 9 8.16 -10.67 -2.79
CA GLY A 9 7.75 -11.75 -1.89
C GLY A 9 7.64 -13.06 -2.65
N PHE A 10 7.41 -14.14 -1.92
CA PHE A 10 7.14 -15.44 -2.54
C PHE A 10 5.80 -15.95 -2.03
N ALA A 11 4.91 -16.28 -2.96
CA ALA A 11 3.71 -17.04 -2.66
C ALA A 11 4.02 -18.53 -2.88
N VAL A 12 3.60 -19.35 -1.94
CA VAL A 12 3.75 -20.80 -2.01
C VAL A 12 2.38 -21.38 -2.37
N PHE A 13 2.36 -22.23 -3.41
CA PHE A 13 1.16 -22.90 -3.86
C PHE A 13 1.36 -24.41 -3.75
N ARG A 14 0.30 -25.11 -3.34
CA ARG A 14 0.15 -26.56 -3.45
C ARG A 14 -0.82 -26.83 -4.59
N GLY A 15 -0.32 -27.32 -5.72
CA GLY A 15 -1.06 -27.42 -6.98
C GLY A 15 -1.63 -26.06 -7.41
N LYS A 16 -2.96 -25.90 -7.27
CA LYS A 16 -3.69 -24.67 -7.62
C LYS A 16 -4.03 -23.79 -6.40
N GLU A 17 -3.81 -24.28 -5.19
CA GLU A 17 -4.18 -23.59 -3.96
C GLU A 17 -3.02 -22.75 -3.42
N ASN A 18 -3.31 -21.53 -2.98
CA ASN A 18 -2.34 -20.70 -2.24
C ASN A 18 -2.37 -21.13 -0.77
N ILE A 19 -1.22 -21.48 -0.21
CA ILE A 19 -1.11 -21.96 1.17
C ILE A 19 -0.58 -20.87 2.11
N THR A 20 -1.10 -20.82 3.33
CA THR A 20 -0.61 -19.92 4.38
C THR A 20 0.54 -20.54 5.16
N GLU A 21 1.20 -19.74 6.02
CA GLU A 21 2.32 -20.21 6.85
C GLU A 21 1.95 -21.41 7.72
N ASP A 22 0.74 -21.40 8.28
CA ASP A 22 0.22 -22.49 9.12
C ASP A 22 0.06 -23.81 8.34
N GLN A 23 -0.15 -23.73 7.03
CA GLN A 23 -0.37 -24.86 6.13
C GLN A 23 0.93 -25.39 5.50
N LEU A 24 2.09 -24.81 5.81
CA LEU A 24 3.38 -25.25 5.27
C LEU A 24 3.75 -26.67 5.71
N ASN A 25 3.24 -27.11 6.87
CA ASN A 25 3.50 -28.44 7.40
C ASN A 25 2.44 -29.47 6.97
N ASP A 26 1.44 -29.07 6.20
CA ASP A 26 0.41 -29.99 5.72
C ASP A 26 1.02 -31.00 4.74
N PRO A 27 0.59 -32.27 4.77
CA PRO A 27 1.04 -33.25 3.80
C PRO A 27 0.64 -32.81 2.38
N VAL A 28 1.63 -32.73 1.50
CA VAL A 28 1.48 -32.25 0.12
C VAL A 28 0.91 -33.30 -0.84
N GLY A 29 0.83 -34.56 -0.40
CA GLY A 29 0.34 -35.67 -1.21
C GLY A 29 1.17 -35.84 -2.50
N ASN A 30 0.47 -35.87 -3.63
CA ASN A 30 1.07 -35.92 -4.97
C ASN A 30 1.05 -34.56 -5.70
N ASP A 31 0.69 -33.49 -4.99
CA ASP A 31 0.59 -32.16 -5.60
C ASP A 31 1.96 -31.50 -5.73
N GLU A 32 2.14 -30.73 -6.81
CA GLU A 32 3.34 -29.94 -7.03
C GLU A 32 3.40 -28.73 -6.09
N ILE A 33 4.59 -28.41 -5.60
CA ILE A 33 4.85 -27.18 -4.84
C ILE A 33 5.42 -26.12 -5.77
N ARG A 34 4.66 -25.05 -5.97
CA ARG A 34 5.06 -23.93 -6.82
C ARG A 34 5.34 -22.71 -5.96
N ILE A 35 6.56 -22.20 -6.06
CA ILE A 35 6.99 -20.96 -5.40
C ILE A 35 7.11 -19.90 -6.49
N ALA A 36 6.25 -18.87 -6.43
CA ALA A 36 6.23 -17.81 -7.43
C ALA A 36 6.64 -16.47 -6.77
N PRO A 37 7.55 -15.70 -7.40
CA PRO A 37 7.82 -14.34 -6.95
C PRO A 37 6.57 -13.49 -7.19
N ILE A 38 6.13 -12.80 -6.14
CA ILE A 38 5.03 -11.82 -6.17
C ILE A 38 5.58 -10.45 -5.81
N ILE A 39 5.17 -9.42 -6.54
CA ILE A 39 5.57 -8.05 -6.17
C ILE A 39 4.78 -7.63 -4.93
N MET A 40 5.50 -7.31 -3.86
CA MET A 40 4.97 -6.78 -2.61
C MET A 40 5.05 -5.25 -2.64
N GLY A 41 4.05 -4.58 -2.05
CA GLY A 41 4.09 -3.12 -1.88
C GLY A 41 3.07 -2.33 -2.71
N SER A 42 2.20 -2.96 -3.49
CA SER A 42 1.07 -2.30 -4.18
C SER A 42 -0.06 -1.88 -3.23
N LYS A 43 0.25 -1.55 -1.97
CA LYS A 43 -0.76 -1.26 -0.97
C LYS A 43 -1.66 -0.13 -1.48
N ASN A 44 -2.97 -0.36 -1.40
CA ASN A 44 -4.05 0.50 -1.92
C ASN A 44 -4.17 1.89 -1.25
N GLY A 45 -3.08 2.47 -0.75
CA GLY A 45 -3.08 3.69 0.07
C GLY A 45 -3.80 4.88 -0.58
N GLY A 46 -3.74 4.99 -1.91
CA GLY A 46 -4.42 6.04 -2.66
C GLY A 46 -5.87 5.73 -3.09
N VAL A 47 -6.30 4.46 -3.06
CA VAL A 47 -7.60 4.04 -3.66
C VAL A 47 -8.77 4.65 -2.89
N PHE A 48 -8.72 4.67 -1.56
CA PHE A 48 -9.77 5.29 -0.75
C PHE A 48 -9.89 6.80 -1.03
N ASN A 49 -8.76 7.50 -1.11
CA ASN A 49 -8.73 8.94 -1.39
C ASN A 49 -9.32 9.27 -2.78
N ILE A 50 -9.08 8.41 -3.77
CA ILE A 50 -9.67 8.54 -5.11
C ILE A 50 -11.19 8.37 -5.05
N ILE A 51 -11.69 7.34 -4.35
CA ILE A 51 -13.13 7.09 -4.22
C ILE A 51 -13.82 8.25 -3.49
N LEU A 52 -13.28 8.66 -2.34
CA LEU A 52 -13.81 9.78 -1.57
C LEU A 52 -13.80 11.08 -2.38
N GLY A 53 -12.70 11.35 -3.09
CA GLY A 53 -12.58 12.51 -3.96
C GLY A 53 -13.60 12.52 -5.10
N ALA A 54 -13.83 11.37 -5.75
CA ALA A 54 -14.83 11.24 -6.81
C ALA A 54 -16.25 11.53 -6.28
N VAL A 55 -16.59 11.04 -5.08
CA VAL A 55 -17.88 11.33 -4.44
C VAL A 55 -18.02 12.83 -4.16
N LEU A 56 -16.98 13.50 -3.65
CA LEU A 56 -17.04 14.94 -3.40
C LEU A 56 -17.22 15.77 -4.67
N VAL A 57 -16.60 15.38 -5.80
CA VAL A 57 -16.80 16.07 -7.08
C VAL A 57 -18.25 15.98 -7.54
N ILE A 58 -18.86 14.79 -7.45
CA ILE A 58 -20.26 14.57 -7.84
C ILE A 58 -21.20 15.38 -6.94
N VAL A 59 -21.00 15.33 -5.63
CA VAL A 59 -21.82 16.07 -4.66
C VAL A 59 -21.66 17.59 -4.84
N GLY A 60 -20.44 18.08 -5.04
CA GLY A 60 -20.17 19.51 -5.27
C GLY A 60 -20.79 20.03 -6.57
N ALA A 61 -20.76 19.24 -7.64
CA ALA A 61 -21.43 19.57 -8.89
C ALA A 61 -22.96 19.60 -8.72
N TRP A 62 -23.52 18.64 -7.98
CA TRP A 62 -24.95 18.58 -7.70
C TRP A 62 -25.43 19.76 -6.85
N ILE A 63 -24.71 20.12 -5.79
CA ILE A 63 -25.02 21.28 -4.94
C ILE A 63 -24.92 22.59 -5.74
N SER A 64 -23.89 22.74 -6.57
CA SER A 64 -23.72 23.93 -7.41
C SER A 64 -24.84 24.08 -8.44
N GLY A 65 -25.29 22.96 -9.03
CA GLY A 65 -26.38 22.93 -10.01
C GLY A 65 -27.76 23.14 -9.39
N MET A 66 -28.07 22.46 -8.28
CA MET A 66 -29.38 22.54 -7.60
C MET A 66 -29.62 23.89 -6.91
N SER A 67 -28.56 24.59 -6.51
CA SER A 67 -28.66 25.89 -5.84
C SER A 67 -28.82 27.08 -6.81
N PHE A 68 -28.95 26.84 -8.12
CA PHE A 68 -28.94 27.88 -9.15
C PHE A 68 -27.74 28.85 -9.01
N GLY A 69 -26.62 28.37 -8.47
CA GLY A 69 -25.41 29.15 -8.24
C GLY A 69 -25.27 29.78 -6.84
N LEU A 70 -26.29 29.77 -5.98
CA LEU A 70 -26.18 30.35 -4.62
C LEU A 70 -25.17 29.61 -3.74
N ALA A 71 -25.06 28.28 -3.89
CA ALA A 71 -24.08 27.47 -3.19
C ALA A 71 -22.87 27.11 -4.08
N ALA A 72 -22.69 27.79 -5.23
CA ALA A 72 -21.55 27.57 -6.12
C ALA A 72 -20.18 27.75 -5.43
N PRO A 73 -19.98 28.68 -4.46
CA PRO A 73 -18.72 28.75 -3.73
C PRO A 73 -18.43 27.48 -2.93
N ILE A 74 -19.46 26.89 -2.31
CA ILE A 74 -19.35 25.69 -1.49
C ILE A 74 -19.15 24.46 -2.39
N GLY A 75 -19.98 24.31 -3.42
CA GLY A 75 -19.87 23.19 -4.34
C GLY A 75 -18.57 23.23 -5.17
N GLY A 76 -18.11 24.43 -5.57
CA GLY A 76 -16.80 24.64 -6.18
C GLY A 76 -15.65 24.25 -5.26
N ALA A 77 -15.70 24.63 -3.98
CA ALA A 77 -14.70 24.21 -2.99
C ALA A 77 -14.69 22.69 -2.74
N MET A 78 -15.86 22.04 -2.76
CA MET A 78 -15.95 20.57 -2.65
C MET A 78 -15.38 19.88 -3.89
N MET A 79 -15.62 20.42 -5.08
CA MET A 79 -15.05 19.90 -6.31
C MET A 79 -13.52 20.05 -6.36
N THR A 80 -12.98 21.20 -5.97
CA THR A 80 -11.51 21.40 -5.94
C THR A 80 -10.84 20.51 -4.90
N ALA A 81 -11.44 20.35 -3.72
CA ALA A 81 -10.98 19.41 -2.71
C ALA A 81 -11.03 17.96 -3.21
N GLY A 82 -12.13 17.57 -3.88
CA GLY A 82 -12.29 16.25 -4.49
C GLY A 82 -11.22 15.96 -5.53
N TRP A 83 -10.96 16.90 -6.45
CA TRP A 83 -9.88 16.79 -7.43
C TRP A 83 -8.49 16.71 -6.78
N GLY A 84 -8.24 17.50 -5.74
CA GLY A 84 -6.99 17.44 -4.98
C GLY A 84 -6.74 16.06 -4.36
N MET A 85 -7.78 15.43 -3.80
CA MET A 85 -7.68 14.08 -3.24
C MET A 85 -7.48 13.01 -4.31
N ILE A 86 -8.13 13.12 -5.47
CA ILE A 86 -7.92 12.20 -6.60
C ILE A 86 -6.47 12.28 -7.08
N ILE A 87 -5.97 13.49 -7.35
CA ILE A 87 -4.60 13.69 -7.82
C ILE A 87 -3.60 13.19 -6.77
N GLY A 88 -3.80 13.53 -5.49
CA GLY A 88 -2.96 13.05 -4.41
C GLY A 88 -2.98 11.52 -4.27
N GLY A 89 -4.15 10.89 -4.42
CA GLY A 89 -4.30 9.44 -4.40
C GLY A 89 -3.61 8.77 -5.58
N VAL A 90 -3.72 9.30 -6.79
CA VAL A 90 -3.01 8.78 -7.98
C VAL A 90 -1.50 8.92 -7.80
N VAL A 91 -1.01 10.06 -7.30
CA VAL A 91 0.41 10.25 -7.00
C VAL A 91 0.89 9.23 -5.96
N GLN A 92 0.09 8.89 -4.94
CA GLN A 92 0.42 7.84 -3.97
C GLN A 92 0.41 6.43 -4.56
N LEU A 93 -0.36 6.19 -5.63
CA LEU A 93 -0.35 4.91 -6.36
C LEU A 93 0.85 4.79 -7.30
N LEU A 94 1.33 5.92 -7.85
CA LEU A 94 2.50 5.97 -8.72
C LEU A 94 3.81 6.08 -7.93
N THR A 95 3.78 6.64 -6.73
CA THR A 95 4.95 6.73 -5.87
C THR A 95 5.09 5.44 -5.05
N PRO A 96 6.25 4.77 -5.08
CA PRO A 96 6.50 3.67 -4.16
C PRO A 96 6.47 4.25 -2.75
N VAL A 97 5.48 3.84 -1.95
CA VAL A 97 5.40 4.26 -0.55
C VAL A 97 6.68 3.81 0.15
N PRO A 98 7.51 4.73 0.66
CA PRO A 98 8.72 4.37 1.37
C PRO A 98 8.34 3.46 2.53
N HIS A 99 8.88 2.25 2.55
CA HIS A 99 8.73 1.40 3.71
C HIS A 99 9.51 2.08 4.84
N GLY A 100 8.79 2.75 5.75
CA GLY A 100 9.39 3.30 6.95
C GLY A 100 10.25 2.22 7.58
N THR A 101 11.49 2.58 7.92
CA THR A 101 12.39 1.75 8.71
C THR A 101 11.56 1.16 9.85
N LYS A 102 11.36 -0.16 9.83
CA LYS A 102 10.68 -0.85 10.92
C LYS A 102 11.38 -0.39 12.19
N ASN A 103 10.64 0.27 13.08
CA ASN A 103 11.11 0.51 14.43
C ASN A 103 11.49 -0.86 15.00
N LYS A 104 12.80 -1.08 15.16
CA LYS A 104 13.35 -2.32 15.70
C LYS A 104 12.78 -2.49 17.10
N SER A 105 11.90 -3.47 17.25
CA SER A 105 11.49 -4.00 18.54
C SER A 105 12.72 -4.58 19.22
N VAL A 106 13.25 -3.86 20.22
CA VAL A 106 13.97 -4.26 21.46
C VAL A 106 15.01 -5.39 21.41
N ASP A 107 15.31 -5.95 20.25
CA ASP A 107 16.31 -6.98 20.07
C ASP A 107 17.40 -6.46 19.12
N ASN A 108 18.61 -6.55 19.64
CA ASN A 108 19.80 -5.81 19.24
C ASN A 108 20.38 -6.36 17.91
N GLU A 109 19.65 -6.23 16.81
CA GLU A 109 20.13 -6.67 15.49
C GLU A 109 20.98 -5.54 14.85
N PRO A 110 22.24 -5.77 14.43
CA PRO A 110 23.13 -4.72 13.93
C PRO A 110 22.54 -3.98 12.72
N SER A 111 22.59 -2.65 12.74
CA SER A 111 22.12 -1.81 11.63
C SER A 111 23.19 -1.70 10.55
N TYR A 112 23.06 -2.49 9.48
CA TYR A 112 23.90 -2.35 8.27
C TYR A 112 23.40 -1.26 7.31
N SER A 113 22.57 -0.32 7.79
CA SER A 113 22.14 0.87 7.03
C SER A 113 23.05 2.07 7.24
N PHE A 114 24.02 1.97 8.16
CA PHE A 114 25.12 2.90 8.31
C PHE A 114 26.43 2.10 8.32
N ASN A 115 27.31 2.36 7.35
CA ASN A 115 28.65 1.79 7.31
C ASN A 115 29.55 2.53 8.33
N GLY A 116 29.17 2.48 9.61
CA GLY A 116 29.88 3.10 10.73
C GLY A 116 30.14 2.05 11.81
N ALA A 117 31.35 2.06 12.38
CA ALA A 117 31.83 1.05 13.33
C ALA A 117 30.84 0.85 14.49
N VAL A 118 30.36 -0.39 14.65
CA VAL A 118 29.63 -0.82 15.84
C VAL A 118 30.65 -1.30 16.88
N ASN A 119 30.70 -0.62 18.03
CA ASN A 119 31.33 -1.18 19.23
C ASN A 119 30.31 -2.13 19.90
N THR A 120 30.58 -3.42 19.86
CA THR A 120 29.93 -4.39 20.74
C THR A 120 30.45 -4.15 22.16
N GLN A 121 29.55 -3.82 23.09
CA GLN A 121 29.85 -3.98 24.52
C GLN A 121 29.59 -5.45 24.89
N ALA A 122 30.57 -6.04 25.58
CA ALA A 122 30.55 -7.40 26.10
C ALA A 122 29.56 -7.57 27.26
#